data_AF-A0A4Y8VN42-F1
#
_entry.id   AF-A0A4Y8VN42-F1
#
_cell.length_a   1.000
_cell.length_b   1.000
_cell.length_c   1.000
_cell.angle_alpha   90.00
_cell.angle_beta   90.00
_cell.angle_gamma   90.00
#
_symmetry.space_group_name_H-M   'P 1'
#
loop_
_entity.id
_entity.type
_entity.pdbx_description
1 polymer ?
#
loop_
_entity_poly.entity_id
_entity_poly.type
_entity_poly.pdbx_seq_one_letter_code
_entity_poly.pdbx_strand_id
1 'polypeptide(L)'
;MAKTILRTYRDGVHFYLNSETSSPSTGHRNRYRLLKTENYGRDKSGWIQVGSIAGQDLIAIKSEKALFEACEKLFSSKRPQRYKQYGVIRGKPGPWEGEALPQRRAPSATA
;
A
#
# COMPACT_ATOMS: atom_id res chain seq x y z
N MET A 1 -9.49 11.37 0.36
CA MET A 1 -9.08 10.33 -0.60
C MET A 1 -7.57 10.30 -0.68
N ALA A 2 -6.91 9.13 -0.59
CA ALA A 2 -5.45 9.08 -0.59
C ALA A 2 -4.89 9.31 -2.00
N LYS A 3 -3.97 10.27 -2.17
CA LYS A 3 -3.33 10.57 -3.46
C LYS A 3 -1.88 10.13 -3.41
N THR A 4 -1.42 9.36 -4.39
CA THR A 4 0.01 9.05 -4.54
C THR A 4 0.74 10.28 -5.07
N ILE A 5 1.68 10.79 -4.27
CA ILE A 5 2.46 11.99 -4.58
C ILE A 5 3.77 11.60 -5.24
N LEU A 6 4.38 10.53 -4.76
CA LEU A 6 5.72 10.13 -5.18
C LEU A 6 5.81 8.62 -5.30
N ARG A 7 6.54 8.17 -6.32
CA ARG A 7 6.87 6.78 -6.57
C ARG A 7 8.37 6.69 -6.90
N THR A 8 9.04 5.68 -6.37
CA THR A 8 10.41 5.34 -6.77
C THR A 8 10.54 3.82 -6.77
N TYR A 9 11.38 3.29 -7.65
CA TYR A 9 11.58 1.86 -7.78
C TYR A 9 13.04 1.55 -8.08
N ARG A 10 13.52 0.43 -7.54
CA ARG A 10 14.86 -0.08 -7.81
C ARG A 10 14.95 -1.54 -7.43
N ASP A 11 15.62 -2.35 -8.25
CA ASP A 11 15.93 -3.76 -7.96
C ASP A 11 14.72 -4.59 -7.48
N GLY A 12 13.55 -4.36 -8.10
CA GLY A 12 12.30 -5.08 -7.79
C GLY A 12 11.58 -4.60 -6.52
N VAL A 13 12.10 -3.56 -5.85
CA VAL A 13 11.48 -2.88 -4.72
C VAL A 13 10.84 -1.58 -5.19
N HIS A 14 9.61 -1.32 -4.75
CA HIS A 14 8.89 -0.09 -5.04
C HIS A 14 8.47 0.60 -3.75
N PHE A 15 8.62 1.93 -3.74
CA PHE A 15 8.11 2.79 -2.69
C PHE A 15 7.04 3.72 -3.25
N TYR A 16 5.96 3.91 -2.48
CA TYR A 16 4.88 4.82 -2.82
C TYR A 16 4.59 5.73 -1.62
N LEU A 17 4.66 7.04 -1.83
CA LEU A 17 4.27 8.03 -0.83
C LEU A 17 2.88 8.54 -1.16
N ASN A 18 1.92 8.23 -0.28
CA ASN A 18 0.54 8.69 -0.40
C ASN A 18 0.27 9.81 0.61
N SER A 19 -0.40 10.88 0.20
CA SER A 19 -1.01 11.79 1.16
C SER A 19 -2.35 11.25 1.62
N GLU A 20 -2.58 11.31 2.93
CA GLU A 20 -3.90 11.18 3.51
C GLU A 20 -4.47 12.58 3.70
N THR A 21 -5.56 12.87 2.98
CA THR A 21 -6.36 14.05 3.27
C THR A 21 -7.17 13.77 4.53
N SER A 22 -6.80 14.42 5.63
CA SER A 22 -7.68 14.63 6.78
C SER A 22 -8.94 15.36 6.28
N SER A 23 -10.13 15.02 6.80
CA SER A 23 -11.32 15.84 6.55
C SER A 23 -11.05 17.31 6.90
N PRO A 24 -11.59 18.27 6.13
CA PRO A 24 -11.26 19.70 6.26
C PRO A 24 -11.51 20.29 7.65
N SER A 25 -12.31 19.63 8.50
CA SER A 25 -12.66 20.10 9.85
C SER A 25 -11.66 19.71 10.95
N THR A 26 -10.72 18.81 10.67
CA THR A 26 -9.73 18.39 11.68
C THR A 26 -8.39 19.02 11.31
N GLY A 27 -7.90 19.98 12.11
CA GLY A 27 -6.65 20.72 11.93
C GLY A 27 -5.35 19.88 11.91
N HIS A 28 -5.45 18.59 11.60
CA HIS A 28 -4.35 17.69 11.39
C HIS A 28 -3.75 17.89 9.99
N ARG A 29 -2.57 18.51 10.00
CA ARG A 29 -1.65 18.69 8.87
C ARG A 29 -1.44 17.37 8.10
N ASN A 30 -1.26 17.50 6.78
CA ASN A 30 -0.99 16.43 5.81
C ASN A 30 -0.20 15.25 6.41
N ARG A 31 -0.87 14.11 6.59
CA ARG A 31 -0.22 12.87 7.03
C ARG A 31 0.14 12.08 5.79
N TYR A 32 1.37 11.60 5.71
CA TYR A 32 1.81 10.78 4.59
C TYR A 32 1.86 9.31 5.02
N ARG A 33 1.65 8.41 4.07
CA ARG A 33 1.95 6.98 4.22
C ARG A 33 2.97 6.59 3.19
N LEU A 34 4.08 6.01 3.64
CA LEU A 34 5.07 5.40 2.77
C LEU A 34 4.81 3.90 2.74
N LEU A 35 4.48 3.39 1.56
CA LEU A 35 4.24 1.98 1.28
C LEU A 35 5.51 1.39 0.67
N LYS A 36 5.83 0.15 1.03
CA LYS A 36 6.88 -0.63 0.39
C LYS A 36 6.29 -1.90 -0.19
N THR A 37 6.64 -2.20 -1.42
CA THR A 37 6.38 -3.49 -2.05
C THR A 37 7.67 -4.06 -2.62
N GLU A 38 7.80 -5.37 -2.58
CA GLU A 38 8.98 -6.11 -3.01
C GLU A 38 8.58 -7.15 -4.06
N ASN A 39 9.57 -7.81 -4.68
CA ASN A 39 9.36 -8.84 -5.70
C ASN A 39 8.43 -8.38 -6.83
N TYR A 40 8.71 -7.19 -7.38
CA TYR A 40 7.94 -6.57 -8.45
C TYR A 40 6.46 -6.36 -8.08
N GLY A 41 6.20 -6.05 -6.81
CA GLY A 41 4.86 -5.76 -6.30
C GLY A 41 4.08 -6.98 -5.81
N ARG A 42 4.68 -8.19 -5.86
CA ARG A 42 4.06 -9.42 -5.34
C ARG A 42 3.93 -9.38 -3.82
N ASP A 43 4.96 -8.87 -3.15
CA ASP A 43 5.00 -8.84 -1.70
C ASP A 43 4.76 -7.44 -1.17
N LYS A 44 3.73 -7.30 -0.33
CA LYS A 44 3.40 -6.03 0.32
C LYS A 44 4.05 -5.98 1.70
N SER A 45 5.31 -5.53 1.75
CA SER A 45 6.12 -5.45 2.99
C SER A 45 5.46 -4.59 4.07
N GLY A 46 4.59 -3.65 3.68
CA GLY A 46 3.73 -2.91 4.59
C GLY A 46 3.77 -1.41 4.32
N TRP A 47 3.40 -0.64 5.34
CA TRP A 47 3.42 0.81 5.27
C TRP A 47 3.84 1.43 6.60
N ILE A 48 4.39 2.64 6.54
CA ILE A 48 4.70 3.45 7.72
C ILE A 48 3.99 4.80 7.62
N GLN A 49 3.63 5.37 8.77
CA GLN A 49 3.16 6.75 8.82
C GLN A 49 4.35 7.71 8.78
N VAL A 50 4.28 8.70 7.91
CA VAL A 50 5.30 9.71 7.68
C VAL A 50 4.72 11.08 8.05
N GLY A 51 5.45 11.81 8.89
CA GLY A 51 5.05 13.14 9.34
C GLY A 51 5.19 14.17 8.22
N SER A 52 4.58 15.35 8.41
CA SER A 52 4.53 16.37 7.36
C SER A 52 5.92 16.84 6.89
N ILE A 53 6.87 17.02 7.82
CA ILE A 53 8.23 17.50 7.51
C ILE A 53 8.97 16.45 6.68
N ALA A 54 9.12 15.23 7.21
CA ALA A 54 9.78 14.13 6.50
C ALA A 54 9.14 13.81 5.13
N GLY A 55 7.83 13.98 4.99
CA GLY A 55 7.18 13.81 3.69
C GLY A 55 7.54 14.92 2.69
N GLN A 56 7.64 16.18 3.14
CA GLN A 56 8.11 17.28 2.29
C GLN A 56 9.59 17.13 1.93
N ASP A 57 10.42 16.68 2.87
CA ASP A 57 11.84 16.39 2.62
C ASP A 57 11.99 15.35 1.51
N LEU A 58 11.18 14.28 1.52
CA LEU A 58 11.16 13.28 0.45
C LEU A 58 10.72 13.88 -0.90
N ILE A 59 9.70 14.75 -0.90
CA ILE A 59 9.18 15.39 -2.12
C ILE A 59 10.22 16.35 -2.73
N ALA A 60 11.06 16.98 -1.91
CA ALA A 60 12.08 17.91 -2.35
C ALA A 60 13.29 17.22 -3.04
N ILE A 61 13.47 15.91 -2.86
CA ILE A 61 14.58 15.16 -3.45
C ILE A 61 14.32 14.93 -4.95
N LYS A 62 15.19 15.50 -5.80
CA LYS A 62 15.09 15.37 -7.28
C LYS A 62 15.76 14.13 -7.85
N SER A 63 16.79 13.61 -7.19
CA SER A 63 17.53 12.43 -7.67
C SER A 63 16.80 11.15 -7.29
N GLU A 64 16.46 10.32 -8.27
CA GLU A 64 15.75 9.06 -8.03
C GLU A 64 16.52 8.11 -7.11
N LYS A 65 17.85 8.02 -7.29
CA LYS A 65 18.71 7.20 -6.42
C LYS A 65 18.69 7.70 -4.98
N ALA A 66 18.86 9.00 -4.77
CA ALA A 66 18.85 9.59 -3.44
C ALA A 66 17.47 9.48 -2.77
N LEU A 67 16.40 9.59 -3.56
CA LEU A 67 15.03 9.42 -3.10
C LEU A 67 14.78 7.99 -2.63
N PHE A 68 15.23 7.00 -3.41
CA PHE A 68 15.11 5.59 -3.05
C PHE A 68 15.82 5.29 -1.73
N GLU A 69 17.09 5.72 -1.60
CA GLU A 69 17.88 5.53 -0.38
C GLU A 69 17.25 6.24 0.83
N ALA A 70 16.68 7.43 0.65
CA ALA A 70 15.97 8.15 1.69
C ALA A 70 14.67 7.43 2.12
N CYS A 71 13.89 6.93 1.16
CA CYS A 71 12.70 6.12 1.42
C CYS A 71 13.05 4.84 2.18
N GLU A 72 14.10 4.14 1.77
CA GLU A 72 14.58 2.91 2.41
C GLU A 72 15.04 3.18 3.85
N LYS A 73 15.88 4.20 4.06
CA LYS A 73 16.32 4.61 5.39
C LYS A 73 15.15 4.95 6.29
N LEU A 74 14.18 5.72 5.78
CA LEU A 74 13.00 6.10 6.54
C LEU A 74 12.13 4.89 6.89
N PHE A 75 11.92 3.99 5.93
CA PHE A 75 11.12 2.78 6.12
C PHE A 75 11.74 1.85 7.17
N SER A 76 13.06 1.64 7.10
CA SER A 76 13.80 0.81 8.06
C SER A 76 13.90 1.43 9.45
N SER A 77 13.87 2.76 9.57
CA SER A 77 13.88 3.45 10.86
C SER A 77 12.61 3.25 11.70
N LYS A 78 11.51 2.79 11.08
CA LYS A 78 10.22 2.63 11.74
C LYS A 78 9.75 1.18 11.65
N ARG A 79 8.86 0.79 12.54
CA ARG A 79 8.20 -0.52 12.48
C ARG A 79 7.06 -0.48 11.44
N PRO A 80 7.15 -1.20 10.30
CA PRO A 80 6.11 -1.18 9.28
C PRO A 80 4.84 -1.88 9.77
N GLN A 81 3.70 -1.28 9.46
CA GLN A 81 2.41 -1.93 9.60
C GLN A 81 2.18 -2.87 8.40
N ARG A 82 1.98 -4.15 8.68
CA ARG A 82 1.64 -5.14 7.66
C ARG A 82 0.20 -4.95 7.19
N TYR A 83 -0.04 -5.23 5.92
CA TYR A 83 -1.40 -5.33 5.42
C TYR A 83 -2.10 -6.51 6.10
N LYS A 84 -3.13 -6.23 6.88
CA LYS A 84 -4.02 -7.28 7.37
C LYS A 84 -4.85 -7.77 6.18
N GLN A 85 -4.90 -9.08 5.96
CA GLN A 85 -5.90 -9.67 5.09
C GLN A 85 -7.27 -9.45 5.76
N TYR A 86 -8.04 -8.49 5.26
CA TYR A 86 -9.46 -8.39 5.57
C TYR A 86 -10.17 -9.46 4.74
N GLY A 87 -10.11 -10.71 5.19
CA GLY A 87 -10.26 -11.87 4.30
C GLY A 87 -10.95 -13.08 4.90
N VAL A 88 -11.80 -12.91 5.90
CA VAL A 88 -12.90 -13.87 6.07
C VAL A 88 -14.17 -13.03 6.15
N ILE A 89 -15.04 -13.16 5.15
CA ILE A 89 -16.42 -12.70 5.27
C ILE A 89 -16.94 -13.37 6.55
N ARG A 90 -17.18 -12.58 7.60
CA ARG A 90 -17.75 -13.09 8.84
C ARG A 90 -19.25 -13.21 8.64
N GLY A 91 -19.74 -14.45 8.55
CA GLY A 91 -21.15 -14.77 8.40
C GLY A 91 -21.33 -16.12 7.73
N LYS A 92 -22.45 -16.81 7.99
CA LYS A 92 -22.87 -17.91 7.10
C LYS A 92 -23.24 -17.27 5.76
N PRO A 93 -22.86 -17.89 4.62
CA PRO A 93 -23.34 -17.46 3.31
C PRO A 93 -24.85 -17.28 3.32
N GLY A 94 -25.33 -16.13 2.88
CA GLY A 94 -26.76 -15.90 2.71
C GLY A 94 -27.30 -16.75 1.55
N PRO A 95 -28.63 -16.97 1.46
CA PRO A 95 -29.24 -17.77 0.39
C PRO A 95 -28.96 -17.24 -1.04
N TRP A 96 -28.42 -16.03 -1.17
CA TRP A 96 -28.10 -15.36 -2.43
C TRP A 96 -26.63 -15.56 -2.91
N GLU A 97 -25.72 -16.03 -2.04
CA GLU A 97 -24.31 -16.29 -2.40
C GLU A 97 -24.19 -17.61 -3.19
N GLY A 98 -24.68 -17.61 -4.43
CA GLY A 98 -24.68 -18.75 -5.34
C GLY A 98 -25.42 -18.48 -6.66
N GLU A 99 -26.37 -17.52 -6.66
CA GLU A 99 -27.03 -17.06 -7.89
C GLU A 99 -26.16 -16.08 -8.69
N ALA A 100 -25.38 -15.23 -8.01
CA ALA A 100 -24.63 -14.16 -8.68
C ALA A 100 -23.34 -14.63 -9.39
N LEU A 101 -22.81 -15.80 -9.03
CA LEU A 101 -21.55 -16.31 -9.56
C LEU A 101 -21.67 -17.82 -9.83
N PRO A 102 -22.07 -18.24 -11.05
CA PRO A 102 -22.11 -19.66 -11.39
C PRO A 102 -20.72 -20.27 -11.21
N GLN A 103 -20.66 -21.42 -10.51
CA GLN A 103 -19.41 -22.15 -10.32
C GLN A 103 -18.74 -22.41 -11.67
N ARG A 104 -17.51 -21.91 -11.84
CA ARG A 104 -16.70 -22.19 -13.02
C ARG A 104 -16.39 -23.69 -13.01
N ARG A 105 -17.07 -24.47 -13.86
CA ARG A 105 -16.81 -25.91 -14.03
C ARG A 105 -15.31 -26.09 -14.30
N ALA A 106 -14.64 -26.88 -13.46
CA ALA A 106 -13.30 -27.34 -13.75
C ALA A 106 -13.34 -28.17 -15.04
N PRO A 107 -12.35 -28.04 -15.95
CA PRO A 107 -12.28 -28.91 -17.12
C PRO A 107 -12.22 -30.36 -16.64
N SER A 108 -13.12 -31.19 -17.16
CA SER A 108 -13.16 -32.62 -16.88
C SER A 108 -11.80 -33.22 -17.24
N ALA A 109 -11.14 -33.84 -16.26
CA ALA A 109 -9.99 -34.69 -16.53
C ALA A 109 -10.48 -35.89 -17.35
N THR A 110 -10.23 -35.86 -18.65
CA THR A 110 -10.37 -37.02 -19.53
C THR A 110 -9.23 -37.99 -19.18
N ALA A 111 -9.60 -39.17 -18.71
CA ALA A 111 -8.76 -40.37 -18.74
C ALA A 111 -9.02 -41.11 -20.04
#